data_AF-B1FN15-F1
#
_entry.id   AF-B1FN15-F1
#
_cell.length_a   1.000
_cell.length_b   1.000
_cell.length_c   1.000
_cell.angle_alpha   90.00
_cell.angle_beta   90.00
_cell.angle_gamma   90.00
#
_symmetry.space_group_name_H-M   'P 1'
#
loop_
_entity.id
_entity.type
_entity.pdbx_description
1 polymer ?
#
loop_
_entity_poly.entity_id
_entity_poly.type
_entity_poly.pdbx_seq_one_letter_code
_entity_poly.pdbx_strand_id
1 'polypeptide(L)'
;MACGSRLPVAADTGLRVADAERESGAWRQRSMKRTATHRGKGAAVTNAHLLEMDAILSAAGFFDFLGNVDCDRALASRDAEPFDACWMAAFDEVDGEPGAALDKRAVDALREKAFRLAFRASGNADISACVSDDIELIARSRSLGRTDGWPTEVLWDAYRNGRFPC
;
A
#
# COMPACT_ATOMS: atom_id res chain seq x y z
N MET A 1 -28.46 24.39 54.64
CA MET A 1 -29.16 24.77 53.39
C MET A 1 -28.21 24.51 52.23
N ALA A 2 -28.67 23.74 51.24
CA ALA A 2 -27.94 23.17 50.10
C ALA A 2 -27.17 24.22 49.28
N CYS A 3 -25.90 24.00 48.90
CA CYS A 3 -25.40 23.13 47.81
C CYS A 3 -25.98 23.51 46.42
N GLY A 4 -25.14 24.11 45.57
CA GLY A 4 -25.50 24.49 44.21
C GLY A 4 -24.35 25.09 43.40
N SER A 5 -23.19 24.44 43.37
CA SER A 5 -22.12 24.78 42.40
C SER A 5 -22.36 24.00 41.11
N ARG A 6 -22.76 24.71 40.06
CA ARG A 6 -23.02 24.20 38.72
C ARG A 6 -21.69 23.97 38.00
N LEU A 7 -21.34 22.71 37.73
CA LEU A 7 -20.24 22.34 36.83
C LEU A 7 -20.64 22.63 35.37
N PRO A 8 -19.71 23.04 34.48
CA PRO A 8 -19.88 22.78 33.06
C PRO A 8 -19.47 21.33 32.75
N VAL A 9 -20.42 20.56 32.22
CA VAL A 9 -20.15 19.34 31.45
C VAL A 9 -19.55 19.78 30.12
N ALA A 10 -18.32 19.39 29.86
CA ALA A 10 -17.76 19.36 28.51
C ALA A 10 -17.59 17.88 28.14
N ALA A 11 -18.61 17.34 27.47
CA ALA A 11 -18.47 16.14 26.68
C ALA A 11 -18.11 16.62 25.27
N ASP A 12 -16.85 16.47 24.89
CA ASP A 12 -16.48 16.48 23.48
C ASP A 12 -15.26 15.57 23.26
N THR A 13 -15.53 14.30 22.97
CA THR A 13 -14.51 13.33 22.55
C THR A 13 -15.03 12.49 21.39
N GLY A 14 -15.97 13.03 20.62
CA GLY A 14 -16.59 12.35 19.47
C GLY A 14 -16.14 12.87 18.11
N LEU A 15 -15.49 14.05 18.04
CA LEU A 15 -15.26 14.75 16.78
C LEU A 15 -13.88 14.50 16.15
N ARG A 16 -12.97 13.75 16.78
CA ARG A 16 -11.58 13.59 16.29
C ARG A 16 -11.30 12.32 15.47
N VAL A 17 -12.21 11.36 15.42
CA VAL A 17 -11.96 10.10 14.69
C VAL A 17 -12.47 10.18 13.24
N ALA A 18 -13.59 10.87 13.01
CA ALA A 18 -14.19 11.00 11.68
C ALA A 18 -13.44 11.93 10.71
N ASP A 19 -12.56 12.80 11.23
CA ASP A 19 -11.72 13.67 10.39
C ASP A 19 -10.44 12.96 9.93
N ALA A 20 -9.91 12.01 10.73
CA ALA A 20 -8.76 11.20 10.34
C ALA A 20 -9.10 10.22 9.19
N GLU A 21 -10.27 9.57 9.25
CA GLU A 21 -10.75 8.66 8.20
C GLU A 21 -11.01 9.37 6.85
N ARG A 22 -11.34 10.66 6.89
CA ARG A 22 -11.59 11.47 5.69
C ARG A 22 -10.30 11.99 5.04
N GLU A 23 -9.22 12.11 5.82
CA GLU A 23 -7.90 12.52 5.31
C GLU A 23 -7.11 11.35 4.70
N SER A 24 -7.20 10.13 5.27
CA SER A 24 -6.53 8.93 4.74
C SER A 24 -7.07 8.51 3.37
N GLY A 25 -8.39 8.51 3.19
CA GLY A 25 -9.01 8.20 1.89
C GLY A 25 -8.78 9.28 0.81
N ALA A 26 -8.58 10.54 1.22
CA ALA A 26 -8.38 11.66 0.31
C ALA A 26 -6.95 11.76 -0.26
N TRP A 27 -5.96 11.09 0.35
CA TRP A 27 -4.60 11.04 -0.17
C TRP A 27 -4.39 9.98 -1.26
N ARG A 28 -5.06 8.81 -1.16
CA ARG A 28 -5.11 7.79 -2.24
C ARG A 28 -5.47 8.40 -3.60
N GLN A 29 -6.43 9.33 -3.63
CA GLN A 29 -6.84 10.03 -4.86
C GLN A 29 -5.92 11.18 -5.29
N ARG A 30 -5.10 11.73 -4.38
CA ARG A 30 -4.22 12.88 -4.65
C ARG A 30 -2.87 12.44 -5.24
N SER A 31 -2.42 11.23 -4.91
CA SER A 31 -1.22 10.60 -5.49
C SER A 31 -1.35 10.40 -7.01
N MET A 32 -2.54 10.02 -7.50
CA MET A 32 -2.84 9.85 -8.93
C MET A 32 -2.68 11.12 -9.79
N LYS A 33 -2.66 12.33 -9.21
CA LYS A 33 -2.60 13.59 -9.97
C LYS A 33 -1.19 14.16 -10.14
N ARG A 34 -0.16 13.60 -9.49
CA ARG A 34 1.23 14.10 -9.58
C ARG A 34 2.11 13.37 -10.61
N THR A 35 1.53 12.51 -11.46
CA THR A 35 2.24 11.93 -12.60
C THR A 35 2.14 12.84 -13.83
N ALA A 36 2.60 14.08 -13.73
CA ALA A 36 2.80 14.93 -14.90
C ALA A 36 4.25 15.37 -14.96
N THR A 37 4.93 14.90 -16.02
CA THR A 37 6.22 15.38 -16.53
C THR A 37 7.46 14.68 -15.99
N HIS A 38 7.93 13.67 -16.73
CA HIS A 38 9.27 13.69 -17.33
C HIS A 38 9.36 12.61 -18.42
N ARG A 39 9.64 13.03 -19.66
CA ARG A 39 9.85 12.14 -20.82
C ARG A 39 11.35 11.91 -20.99
N GLY A 40 11.87 10.85 -20.37
CA GLY A 40 13.21 10.32 -20.65
C GLY A 40 13.10 9.05 -21.47
N LYS A 41 13.66 9.03 -22.69
CA LYS A 41 13.92 7.78 -23.42
C LYS A 41 15.16 7.12 -22.80
N GLY A 42 14.96 6.30 -21.78
CA GLY A 42 15.96 5.33 -21.31
C GLY A 42 15.71 3.98 -21.98
N ALA A 43 16.74 3.33 -22.50
CA ALA A 43 16.67 1.94 -22.89
C ALA A 43 16.23 1.09 -21.69
N ALA A 44 15.32 0.14 -21.90
CA ALA A 44 14.81 -0.73 -20.84
C ALA A 44 15.96 -1.59 -20.29
N VAL A 45 16.57 -1.13 -19.20
CA VAL A 45 17.38 -1.99 -18.35
C VAL A 45 16.39 -2.97 -17.73
N THR A 46 16.45 -4.23 -18.16
CA THR A 46 15.62 -5.28 -17.60
C THR A 46 16.05 -5.47 -16.15
N ASN A 47 15.23 -4.99 -15.22
CA ASN A 47 15.51 -5.13 -13.80
C ASN A 47 15.18 -6.58 -13.39
N ALA A 48 16.20 -7.35 -13.06
CA ALA A 48 16.06 -8.77 -12.71
C ALA A 48 15.05 -8.99 -11.57
N HIS A 49 14.94 -8.05 -10.62
CA HIS A 49 13.95 -8.13 -9.55
C HIS A 49 12.52 -7.99 -10.06
N LEU A 50 12.26 -7.15 -11.07
CA LEU A 50 10.92 -7.00 -11.64
C LEU A 50 10.50 -8.26 -12.41
N LEU A 51 11.44 -8.90 -13.12
CA LEU A 51 11.19 -10.19 -13.79
C LEU A 51 10.94 -11.32 -12.78
N GLU A 52 11.69 -11.37 -11.68
CA GLU A 52 11.47 -12.33 -10.60
C GLU A 52 10.08 -12.14 -9.97
N MET A 53 9.70 -10.90 -9.65
CA MET A 53 8.38 -10.58 -9.12
C MET A 53 7.28 -10.98 -10.10
N ASP A 54 7.44 -10.68 -11.39
CA ASP A 54 6.48 -11.06 -12.43
C ASP A 54 6.24 -12.57 -12.47
N ALA A 55 7.33 -13.35 -12.42
CA ALA A 55 7.28 -14.81 -12.41
C ALA A 55 6.57 -15.35 -11.16
N ILE A 56 6.87 -14.80 -9.97
CA ILE A 56 6.24 -15.20 -8.70
C ILE A 56 4.74 -14.88 -8.71
N LEU A 57 4.36 -13.67 -9.11
CA LEU A 57 2.95 -13.25 -9.19
C LEU A 57 2.16 -14.05 -10.24
N SER A 58 2.84 -14.62 -11.23
CA SER A 58 2.22 -15.45 -12.27
C SER A 58 2.02 -16.91 -11.83
N ALA A 59 2.50 -17.30 -10.65
CA ALA A 59 2.22 -18.62 -10.10
C ALA A 59 0.71 -18.82 -9.92
N ALA A 60 0.23 -20.00 -10.31
CA ALA A 60 -1.19 -20.32 -10.20
C ALA A 60 -1.63 -20.24 -8.73
N GLY A 61 -2.73 -19.53 -8.49
CA GLY A 61 -3.31 -19.39 -7.15
C GLY A 61 -2.50 -18.54 -6.17
N PHE A 62 -1.51 -17.76 -6.64
CA PHE A 62 -0.65 -16.95 -5.76
C PHE A 62 -1.42 -16.09 -4.75
N PHE A 63 -2.56 -15.54 -5.17
CA PHE A 63 -3.42 -14.69 -4.34
C PHE A 63 -4.67 -15.39 -3.77
N ASP A 64 -4.81 -16.71 -3.91
CA ASP A 64 -6.03 -17.43 -3.50
C ASP A 64 -6.35 -17.26 -2.00
N PHE A 65 -5.33 -17.02 -1.17
CA PHE A 65 -5.48 -16.73 0.25
C PHE A 65 -6.38 -15.51 0.53
N LEU A 66 -6.48 -14.56 -0.41
CA LEU A 66 -7.32 -13.37 -0.28
C LEU A 66 -8.81 -13.71 -0.24
N GLY A 67 -9.22 -14.86 -0.79
CA GLY A 67 -10.62 -15.31 -0.75
C GLY A 67 -11.15 -15.59 0.67
N ASN A 68 -10.25 -15.69 1.66
CA ASN A 68 -10.60 -15.94 3.06
C ASN A 68 -10.34 -14.72 3.97
N VAL A 69 -9.95 -13.58 3.41
CA VAL A 69 -9.65 -12.37 4.18
C VAL A 69 -10.95 -11.68 4.59
N ASP A 70 -11.08 -11.41 5.90
CA ASP A 70 -12.08 -10.47 6.41
C ASP A 70 -11.68 -9.05 5.97
N CYS A 71 -12.30 -8.59 4.88
CA CYS A 71 -11.87 -7.38 4.18
C CYS A 71 -11.99 -6.13 5.06
N ASP A 72 -13.10 -5.97 5.78
CA ASP A 72 -13.34 -4.78 6.61
C ASP A 72 -12.33 -4.72 7.75
N ARG A 73 -12.10 -5.86 8.43
CA ARG A 73 -11.10 -5.93 9.50
C ARG A 73 -9.69 -5.72 8.99
N ALA A 74 -9.35 -6.27 7.83
CA ALA A 74 -8.02 -6.14 7.24
C ALA A 74 -7.72 -4.69 6.85
N LEU A 75 -8.68 -4.01 6.22
CA LEU A 75 -8.56 -2.58 5.87
C LEU A 75 -8.43 -1.71 7.13
N ALA A 76 -9.26 -1.95 8.14
CA ALA A 76 -9.16 -1.23 9.41
C ALA A 76 -7.82 -1.44 10.13
N SER A 77 -7.22 -2.64 10.01
CA SER A 77 -5.92 -2.93 10.63
C SER A 77 -4.78 -2.24 9.87
N ARG A 78 -4.88 -2.12 8.53
CA ARG A 78 -3.91 -1.37 7.73
C ARG A 78 -3.88 0.12 8.03
N ASP A 79 -5.05 0.72 8.24
CA ASP A 79 -5.18 2.13 8.58
C ASP A 79 -4.81 2.43 10.05
N ALA A 80 -4.46 1.39 10.82
CA ALA A 80 -4.05 1.51 12.21
C ALA A 80 -2.52 1.49 12.36
N GLU A 81 -2.04 2.13 13.42
CA GLU A 81 -0.65 2.04 13.84
C GLU A 81 -0.32 0.61 14.35
N PRO A 82 0.89 0.09 14.10
CA PRO A 82 2.03 0.77 13.46
C PRO A 82 2.07 0.64 11.93
N PHE A 83 1.10 -0.03 11.31
CA PHE A 83 1.18 -0.40 9.90
C PHE A 83 1.18 0.83 8.99
N ASP A 84 0.25 1.77 9.21
CA ASP A 84 0.13 2.98 8.41
C ASP A 84 1.45 3.79 8.41
N ALA A 85 2.00 4.08 9.59
CA ALA A 85 3.27 4.82 9.68
C ALA A 85 4.43 4.11 9.00
N CYS A 86 4.54 2.77 9.14
CA CYS A 86 5.60 2.02 8.47
C CYS A 86 5.44 2.02 6.95
N TRP A 87 4.22 1.88 6.45
CA TRP A 87 3.95 1.93 5.02
C TRP A 87 4.28 3.31 4.45
N MET A 88 3.87 4.38 5.15
CA MET A 88 4.16 5.76 4.77
C MET A 88 5.65 6.08 4.78
N ALA A 89 6.38 5.66 5.82
CA ALA A 89 7.83 5.84 5.88
C ALA A 89 8.53 5.13 4.71
N ALA A 90 8.17 3.89 4.42
CA ALA A 90 8.73 3.15 3.30
C ALA A 90 8.38 3.76 1.94
N PHE A 91 7.17 4.32 1.79
CA PHE A 91 6.78 5.05 0.59
C PHE A 91 7.64 6.31 0.39
N ASP A 92 7.77 7.14 1.42
CA ASP A 92 8.55 8.39 1.36
C ASP A 92 10.03 8.11 1.04
N GLU A 93 10.59 7.05 1.63
CA GLU A 93 11.96 6.60 1.32
C GLU A 93 12.19 6.25 -0.15
N VAL A 94 11.16 5.75 -0.84
CA VAL A 94 11.22 5.33 -2.24
C VAL A 94 10.81 6.45 -3.20
N ASP A 95 9.99 7.40 -2.74
CA ASP A 95 9.57 8.57 -3.52
C ASP A 95 10.59 9.70 -3.51
N GLY A 96 11.32 9.85 -2.40
CA GLY A 96 12.34 10.88 -2.23
C GLY A 96 13.62 10.68 -3.03
N GLU A 97 13.84 9.51 -3.66
CA GLU A 97 15.08 9.14 -4.35
C GLU A 97 15.12 9.63 -5.81
N PRO A 98 15.82 10.74 -6.11
CA PRO A 98 15.88 11.28 -7.45
C PRO A 98 17.00 10.57 -8.23
N GLY A 99 16.65 9.94 -9.36
CA GLY A 99 17.65 9.55 -10.36
C GLY A 99 17.84 8.06 -10.60
N ALA A 100 17.10 7.18 -9.92
CA ALA A 100 17.01 5.79 -10.39
C ALA A 100 16.16 5.73 -11.66
N ALA A 101 16.72 5.16 -12.73
CA ALA A 101 15.98 4.86 -13.94
C ALA A 101 14.97 3.73 -13.66
N LEU A 102 13.82 4.09 -13.08
CA LEU A 102 12.73 3.17 -12.85
C LEU A 102 12.11 2.78 -14.20
N ASP A 103 12.04 1.48 -14.48
CA ASP A 103 11.21 0.99 -15.59
C ASP A 103 9.73 1.10 -15.20
N LYS A 104 9.19 2.32 -15.36
CA LYS A 104 7.81 2.63 -15.01
C LYS A 104 6.81 1.69 -15.70
N ARG A 105 7.09 1.26 -16.93
CA ARG A 105 6.18 0.37 -17.67
C ARG A 105 6.14 -1.02 -17.05
N ALA A 106 7.29 -1.55 -16.65
CA ALA A 106 7.35 -2.84 -15.96
C ALA A 106 6.64 -2.77 -14.59
N VAL A 107 6.83 -1.69 -13.83
CA VAL A 107 6.13 -1.47 -12.55
C VAL A 107 4.62 -1.36 -12.76
N ASP A 108 4.16 -0.55 -13.73
CA ASP A 108 2.73 -0.40 -14.03
C ASP A 108 2.09 -1.75 -14.46
N ALA A 109 2.83 -2.59 -15.19
CA ALA A 109 2.36 -3.93 -15.56
C ALA A 109 2.22 -4.87 -14.33
N LEU A 110 3.16 -4.81 -13.39
CA LEU A 110 3.06 -5.58 -12.13
C LEU A 110 1.86 -5.13 -11.29
N ARG A 111 1.61 -3.81 -11.20
CA ARG A 111 0.45 -3.25 -10.51
C ARG A 111 -0.87 -3.72 -11.11
N GLU A 112 -1.01 -3.61 -12.43
CA GLU A 112 -2.20 -4.05 -13.16
C GLU A 112 -2.44 -5.55 -12.99
N LYS A 113 -1.39 -6.37 -13.04
CA LYS A 113 -1.45 -7.82 -12.79
C LYS A 113 -1.92 -8.09 -11.36
N ALA A 114 -1.26 -7.49 -10.38
CA ALA A 114 -1.56 -7.67 -8.96
C ALA A 114 -3.00 -7.29 -8.63
N PHE A 115 -3.46 -6.12 -9.09
CA PHE A 115 -4.85 -5.69 -8.93
C PHE A 115 -5.84 -6.71 -9.48
N ARG A 116 -5.65 -7.15 -10.74
CA ARG A 116 -6.58 -8.08 -11.40
C ARG A 116 -6.65 -9.43 -10.71
N LEU A 117 -5.49 -9.99 -10.35
CA LEU A 117 -5.43 -11.29 -9.68
C LEU A 117 -6.00 -11.21 -8.27
N ALA A 118 -5.67 -10.17 -7.52
CA ALA A 118 -6.23 -9.94 -6.19
C ALA A 118 -7.75 -9.76 -6.24
N PHE A 119 -8.27 -8.98 -7.19
CA PHE A 119 -9.71 -8.76 -7.35
C PHE A 119 -10.44 -10.04 -7.70
N ARG A 120 -9.85 -10.87 -8.56
CA ARG A 120 -10.40 -12.19 -8.88
C ARG A 120 -10.49 -13.09 -7.65
N ALA A 121 -9.52 -13.03 -6.74
CA ALA A 121 -9.46 -13.87 -5.54
C ALA A 121 -10.36 -13.36 -4.40
N SER A 122 -10.36 -12.06 -4.13
CA SER A 122 -11.09 -11.46 -2.99
C SER A 122 -12.51 -11.00 -3.33
N GLY A 123 -12.77 -10.65 -4.59
CA GLY A 123 -13.98 -9.92 -4.98
C GLY A 123 -14.08 -8.49 -4.41
N ASN A 124 -13.01 -7.98 -3.78
CA ASN A 124 -12.99 -6.70 -3.09
C ASN A 124 -11.98 -5.74 -3.75
N ALA A 125 -12.48 -4.61 -4.25
CA ALA A 125 -11.68 -3.63 -4.98
C ALA A 125 -10.67 -2.88 -4.08
N ASP A 126 -11.02 -2.63 -2.81
CA ASP A 126 -10.16 -1.89 -1.88
C ASP A 126 -8.97 -2.75 -1.41
N ILE A 127 -9.21 -4.05 -1.14
CA ILE A 127 -8.13 -5.03 -0.93
C ILE A 127 -7.24 -5.08 -2.17
N SER A 128 -7.82 -5.13 -3.37
CA SER A 128 -7.05 -5.20 -4.62
C SER A 128 -6.22 -3.94 -4.87
N ALA A 129 -6.73 -2.77 -4.50
CA ALA A 129 -5.99 -1.52 -4.55
C ALA A 129 -4.82 -1.52 -3.55
N CYS A 130 -5.01 -2.02 -2.32
CA CYS A 130 -3.93 -2.20 -1.35
C CYS A 130 -2.83 -3.13 -1.89
N VAL A 131 -3.20 -4.30 -2.43
CA VAL A 131 -2.24 -5.23 -3.03
C VAL A 131 -1.48 -4.57 -4.19
N SER A 132 -2.17 -3.86 -5.07
CA SER A 132 -1.54 -3.15 -6.19
C SER A 132 -0.50 -2.12 -5.72
N ASP A 133 -0.82 -1.34 -4.68
CA ASP A 133 0.08 -0.31 -4.16
C ASP A 133 1.27 -0.93 -3.41
N ASP A 134 1.05 -2.01 -2.65
CA ASP A 134 2.13 -2.74 -1.99
C ASP A 134 3.11 -3.32 -3.03
N ILE A 135 2.60 -3.89 -4.13
CA ILE A 135 3.44 -4.41 -5.22
C ILE A 135 4.21 -3.29 -5.91
N GLU A 136 3.63 -2.09 -6.09
CA GLU A 136 4.38 -0.93 -6.56
C GLU A 136 5.54 -0.58 -5.63
N LEU A 137 5.26 -0.48 -4.33
CA LEU A 137 6.24 -0.09 -3.32
C LEU A 137 7.39 -1.10 -3.24
N ILE A 138 7.08 -2.40 -3.24
CA ILE A 138 8.07 -3.48 -3.29
C ILE A 138 8.90 -3.40 -4.58
N ALA A 139 8.25 -3.25 -5.73
CA ALA A 139 8.92 -3.21 -7.03
C ALA A 139 9.88 -2.02 -7.14
N ARG A 140 9.45 -0.84 -6.69
CA ARG A 140 10.28 0.36 -6.67
C ARG A 140 11.44 0.22 -5.67
N SER A 141 11.19 -0.26 -4.45
CA SER A 141 12.24 -0.50 -3.44
C SER A 141 13.32 -1.47 -3.94
N ARG A 142 12.92 -2.61 -4.48
CA ARG A 142 13.82 -3.59 -5.09
C ARG A 142 14.55 -3.04 -6.32
N SER A 143 13.92 -2.15 -7.09
CA SER A 143 14.56 -1.50 -8.23
C SER A 143 15.68 -0.53 -7.82
N LEU A 144 15.63 -0.02 -6.60
CA LEU A 144 16.70 0.78 -5.97
C LEU A 144 17.79 -0.10 -5.33
N GLY A 145 17.69 -1.43 -5.44
CA GLY A 145 18.61 -2.38 -4.80
C GLY A 145 18.33 -2.61 -3.31
N ARG A 146 17.24 -2.04 -2.77
CA ARG A 146 16.83 -2.22 -1.37
C ARG A 146 16.01 -3.50 -1.26
N THR A 147 16.65 -4.59 -0.84
CA THR A 147 16.06 -5.93 -0.81
C THR A 147 15.90 -6.49 0.60
N ASP A 148 16.26 -5.71 1.61
CA ASP A 148 16.25 -6.03 3.04
C ASP A 148 15.52 -4.95 3.88
N GLY A 149 14.82 -4.01 3.22
CA GLY A 149 13.99 -3.01 3.89
C GLY A 149 12.57 -3.50 4.19
N TRP A 150 11.81 -2.67 4.91
CA TRP A 150 10.44 -2.96 5.35
C TRP A 150 9.51 -3.47 4.21
N PRO A 151 9.52 -2.91 2.98
CA PRO A 151 8.73 -3.47 1.88
C PRO A 151 9.03 -4.95 1.58
N THR A 152 10.29 -5.36 1.68
CA THR A 152 10.66 -6.76 1.41
C THR A 152 10.37 -7.65 2.62
N GLU A 153 10.76 -7.22 3.82
CA GLU A 153 10.65 -8.04 5.04
C GLU A 153 9.21 -8.19 5.55
N VAL A 154 8.36 -7.20 5.30
CA VAL A 154 6.97 -7.20 5.79
C VAL A 154 5.98 -7.48 4.67
N LEU A 155 5.93 -6.64 3.63
CA LEU A 155 4.93 -6.80 2.56
C LEU A 155 5.25 -8.03 1.70
N TRP A 156 6.43 -8.08 1.10
CA TRP A 156 6.77 -9.15 0.17
C TRP A 156 6.85 -10.52 0.85
N ASP A 157 7.35 -10.57 2.08
CA ASP A 157 7.33 -11.78 2.88
C ASP A 157 5.89 -12.24 3.18
N ALA A 158 4.97 -11.34 3.59
CA ALA A 158 3.58 -11.71 3.83
C ALA A 158 2.93 -12.33 2.58
N TYR A 159 3.10 -11.70 1.41
CA TYR A 159 2.56 -12.21 0.15
C TYR A 159 3.13 -13.59 -0.23
N ARG A 160 4.46 -13.77 -0.14
CA ARG A 160 5.09 -15.06 -0.42
C ARG A 160 4.65 -16.17 0.55
N ASN A 161 4.23 -15.79 1.75
CA ASN A 161 3.70 -16.71 2.75
C ASN A 161 2.16 -16.80 2.75
N GLY A 162 1.48 -16.29 1.71
CA GLY A 162 0.04 -16.42 1.55
C GLY A 162 -0.77 -15.64 2.59
N ARG A 163 -0.30 -14.46 2.99
CA ARG A 163 -0.96 -13.58 3.96
C ARG A 163 -1.17 -12.19 3.37
N PHE A 164 -2.27 -11.56 3.75
CA PHE A 164 -2.49 -10.15 3.48
C PHE A 164 -1.80 -9.32 4.59
N PRO A 165 -0.92 -8.36 4.24
CA PRO A 165 -0.25 -7.52 5.23
C PRO A 165 -1.22 -6.45 5.74
N CYS A 166 -1.49 -6.48 7.04
CA CYS A 166 -2.33 -5.56 7.79
C CYS A 166 -2.02 -5.65 9.29
#